data_AF-A0A430B4X7-F1
#
_entry.id   AF-A0A430B4X7-F1
#
_cell.length_a   1.000
_cell.length_b   1.000
_cell.length_c   1.000
_cell.angle_alpha   90.00
_cell.angle_beta   90.00
_cell.angle_gamma   90.00
#
_symmetry.space_group_name_H-M   'P 1'
#
loop_
_entity.id
_entity.type
_entity.pdbx_description
1 polymer ?
#
loop_
_entity_poly.entity_id
_entity_poly.type
_entity_poly.pdbx_seq_one_letter_code
_entity_poly.pdbx_strand_id
1 'polypeptide(L)'
;MNTLIKIGDFAQLNNIPIQTLRYYESIELLLPAKVDKLTNYRYYDVMQSTIVDSIQFLKSFNFSLEEIKNILDQENTVDTLNEKVEQKYLELSAEKKSIEEKMRLIQSFKETNHIYQQKSQQKSFEVTILPKRDILTFPISKNIYEMDLLEYELHLRQFKQSLVAHHIPVYQFNRVGSIMAQENFRQEELDSRTMFIFCDKHLSHLENFTTLPRQQYAIHYCEAFEEETSEILVLKKMLEERNLQVAGDYICEVVYEIPHSNQLSRNMFIRMQVPVF
;
A
#
# COMPACT_ATOMS: atom_id res chain seq x y z
N MET A 1 -55.12 6.63 19.69
CA MET A 1 -54.66 5.45 18.93
C MET A 1 -53.73 4.65 19.83
N ASN A 2 -53.77 3.32 19.78
CA ASN A 2 -52.81 2.49 20.52
C ASN A 2 -51.51 2.42 19.71
N THR A 3 -50.45 3.01 20.22
CA THR A 3 -49.11 3.05 19.60
C THR A 3 -48.22 1.89 20.04
N LEU A 4 -48.67 1.08 21.01
CA LEU A 4 -47.91 -0.05 21.54
C LEU A 4 -48.14 -1.32 20.71
N ILE A 5 -47.06 -1.87 20.18
CA ILE A 5 -47.06 -3.12 19.39
C ILE A 5 -46.12 -4.16 20.01
N LYS A 6 -46.37 -5.44 19.72
CA LYS A 6 -45.56 -6.55 20.25
C LYS A 6 -44.14 -6.49 19.68
N ILE A 7 -43.16 -7.01 20.43
CA ILE A 7 -41.76 -7.08 19.98
C ILE A 7 -41.59 -7.72 18.58
N GLY A 8 -42.41 -8.72 18.22
CA GLY A 8 -42.38 -9.33 16.89
C GLY A 8 -42.84 -8.38 15.78
N ASP A 9 -43.94 -7.66 16.01
CA ASP A 9 -44.47 -6.67 15.07
C ASP A 9 -43.51 -5.47 14.95
N PHE A 10 -42.91 -5.04 16.05
CA PHE A 10 -41.90 -3.96 16.07
C PHE A 10 -40.61 -4.36 15.36
N ALA A 11 -40.14 -5.59 15.56
CA ALA A 11 -39.01 -6.18 14.85
C ALA A 11 -39.24 -6.19 13.34
N GLN A 12 -40.42 -6.65 12.91
CA GLN A 12 -40.82 -6.66 11.50
C GLN A 12 -40.92 -5.24 10.93
N LEU A 13 -41.53 -4.30 11.65
CA LEU A 13 -41.69 -2.92 11.23
C LEU A 13 -40.34 -2.23 10.96
N ASN A 14 -39.35 -2.49 11.81
CA ASN A 14 -38.02 -1.86 11.73
C ASN A 14 -36.97 -2.72 11.01
N ASN A 15 -37.38 -3.84 10.39
CA ASN A 15 -36.51 -4.80 9.71
C ASN A 15 -35.30 -5.25 10.53
N ILE A 16 -35.49 -5.52 11.82
CA ILE A 16 -34.43 -6.03 12.71
C ILE A 16 -34.86 -7.32 13.42
N PRO A 17 -33.92 -8.26 13.66
CA PRO A 17 -34.24 -9.48 14.40
C PRO A 17 -34.75 -9.18 15.82
N ILE A 18 -35.71 -9.97 16.31
CA ILE A 18 -36.19 -9.92 17.70
C ILE A 18 -35.01 -10.07 18.69
N GLN A 19 -34.01 -10.88 18.35
CA GLN A 19 -32.81 -11.05 19.16
C GLN A 19 -32.01 -9.75 19.30
N THR A 20 -31.94 -8.94 18.23
CA THR A 20 -31.27 -7.62 18.26
C THR A 20 -31.97 -6.66 19.21
N LEU A 21 -33.31 -6.62 19.22
CA LEU A 21 -34.07 -5.83 20.18
C LEU A 21 -33.84 -6.28 21.63
N ARG A 22 -33.83 -7.60 21.87
CA ARG A 22 -33.50 -8.15 23.20
C ARG A 22 -32.08 -7.80 23.63
N TYR A 23 -31.16 -7.75 22.67
CA TYR A 23 -29.80 -7.34 22.94
C TYR A 23 -29.71 -5.84 23.26
N TYR A 24 -30.37 -4.98 22.49
CA TYR A 24 -30.47 -3.55 22.78
C TYR A 24 -31.08 -3.27 24.16
N GLU A 25 -32.09 -4.04 24.56
CA GLU A 25 -32.64 -4.00 25.92
C GLU A 25 -31.60 -4.41 26.97
N SER A 26 -30.84 -5.49 26.73
CA SER A 26 -29.85 -6.00 27.69
C SER A 26 -28.67 -5.06 27.95
N ILE A 27 -28.33 -4.21 26.98
CA ILE A 27 -27.30 -3.16 27.13
C ILE A 27 -27.92 -1.79 27.46
N GLU A 28 -29.24 -1.76 27.67
CA GLU A 28 -30.04 -0.56 27.95
C GLU A 28 -29.90 0.54 26.88
N LEU A 29 -29.70 0.15 25.63
CA LEU A 29 -29.67 1.04 24.47
C LEU A 29 -31.09 1.36 23.98
N LEU A 30 -32.01 0.39 24.06
CA LEU A 30 -33.42 0.58 23.75
C LEU A 30 -34.26 -0.32 24.65
N LEU A 31 -35.02 0.27 25.56
CA LEU A 31 -35.91 -0.43 26.47
C LEU A 31 -37.33 -0.53 25.88
N PRO A 32 -38.08 -1.63 26.12
CA PRO A 32 -39.48 -1.70 25.76
C PRO A 32 -40.29 -0.63 26.51
N ALA A 33 -41.21 0.06 25.82
CA ALA A 33 -42.11 1.03 26.44
C ALA A 33 -42.99 0.40 27.54
N LYS A 34 -43.31 -0.91 27.43
CA LYS A 34 -44.06 -1.64 28.45
C LYS A 34 -43.67 -3.11 28.49
N VAL A 35 -43.55 -3.64 29.71
CA VAL A 35 -43.47 -5.08 29.98
C VAL A 35 -44.73 -5.51 30.73
N ASP A 36 -45.44 -6.51 30.21
CA ASP A 36 -46.60 -7.10 30.86
C ASP A 36 -46.17 -7.91 32.09
N LYS A 37 -46.69 -7.56 33.26
CA LYS A 37 -46.30 -8.17 34.54
C LYS A 37 -46.74 -9.63 34.72
N LEU A 38 -47.77 -10.07 33.99
CA LEU A 38 -48.33 -11.42 34.09
C LEU A 38 -47.69 -12.38 33.09
N THR A 39 -47.42 -11.90 31.87
CA THR A 39 -46.91 -12.74 30.76
C THR A 39 -45.43 -12.50 30.44
N ASN A 40 -44.83 -11.48 31.06
CA ASN A 40 -43.47 -10.99 30.76
C ASN A 40 -43.27 -10.58 29.29
N TYR A 41 -44.37 -10.27 28.60
CA TYR A 41 -44.38 -9.91 27.19
C TYR A 41 -43.98 -8.45 26.99
N ARG A 42 -43.19 -8.18 25.94
CA ARG A 42 -42.61 -6.87 25.64
C ARG A 42 -43.42 -6.14 24.58
N TYR A 43 -43.70 -4.88 24.86
CA TYR A 43 -44.38 -3.96 23.96
C TYR A 43 -43.50 -2.73 23.74
N TYR A 44 -43.39 -2.32 22.48
CA TYR A 44 -42.65 -1.14 22.05
C TYR A 44 -43.63 -0.13 21.48
N ASP A 45 -43.37 1.16 21.69
CA ASP A 45 -44.12 2.22 21.04
C ASP A 45 -43.60 2.42 19.61
N VAL A 46 -44.50 2.59 18.63
CA VAL A 46 -44.12 2.87 17.24
C VAL A 46 -43.19 4.09 17.14
N MET A 47 -43.32 5.09 18.02
CA MET A 47 -42.44 6.25 18.05
C MET A 47 -40.98 5.90 18.42
N GLN A 48 -40.72 4.75 19.05
CA GLN A 48 -39.35 4.28 19.32
C GLN A 48 -38.61 3.84 18.05
N SER A 49 -39.29 3.72 16.91
CA SER A 49 -38.65 3.46 15.62
C SER A 49 -37.58 4.49 15.27
N THR A 50 -37.75 5.76 15.65
CA THR A 50 -36.74 6.81 15.39
C THR A 50 -35.42 6.54 16.11
N ILE A 51 -35.46 5.87 17.27
CA ILE A 51 -34.27 5.45 18.01
C ILE A 51 -33.58 4.31 17.24
N VAL A 52 -34.35 3.35 16.72
CA VAL A 52 -33.82 2.26 15.89
C VAL A 52 -33.15 2.80 14.62
N ASP A 53 -33.79 3.75 13.94
CA ASP A 53 -33.24 4.41 12.76
C ASP A 53 -31.90 5.09 13.08
N SER A 54 -31.84 5.81 14.21
CA SER A 54 -30.61 6.46 14.68
C SER A 54 -29.50 5.45 14.98
N ILE A 55 -29.82 4.33 15.64
CA ILE A 55 -28.86 3.25 15.89
C ILE A 55 -28.33 2.68 14.58
N GLN A 56 -29.20 2.37 13.60
CA GLN A 56 -28.77 1.82 12.31
C GLN A 56 -27.90 2.80 11.53
N PHE A 57 -28.28 4.08 11.52
CA PHE A 57 -27.52 5.14 10.86
C PHE A 57 -26.12 5.30 11.48
N LEU A 58 -26.01 5.40 12.80
CA LEU A 58 -24.71 5.53 13.47
C LEU A 58 -23.86 4.26 13.33
N LYS A 59 -24.46 3.07 13.33
CA LYS A 59 -23.75 1.83 13.01
C LYS A 59 -23.14 1.84 11.60
N SER A 60 -23.76 2.54 10.65
CA SER A 60 -23.22 2.64 9.28
C SER A 60 -21.89 3.40 9.22
N PHE A 61 -21.56 4.18 10.26
CA PHE A 61 -20.28 4.86 10.43
C PHE A 61 -19.26 4.05 11.24
N ASN A 62 -19.55 2.77 11.52
CA ASN A 62 -18.74 1.90 12.37
C ASN A 62 -18.62 2.37 13.83
N PHE A 63 -19.61 3.10 14.35
CA PHE A 63 -19.73 3.27 15.81
C PHE A 63 -20.14 1.94 16.46
N SER A 64 -19.50 1.62 17.57
CA SER A 64 -19.88 0.54 18.47
C SER A 64 -21.21 0.87 19.17
N LEU A 65 -21.90 -0.15 19.68
CA LEU A 65 -23.17 0.06 20.38
C LEU A 65 -23.01 0.84 21.69
N GLU A 66 -21.84 0.76 22.31
CA GLU A 66 -21.49 1.55 23.49
C GLU A 66 -21.35 3.03 23.13
N GLU A 67 -20.63 3.35 22.05
CA GLU A 67 -20.53 4.72 21.54
C GLU A 67 -21.90 5.28 21.15
N ILE A 68 -22.75 4.46 20.51
CA ILE A 68 -24.11 4.84 20.13
C ILE A 68 -24.97 5.10 21.36
N LYS A 69 -24.89 4.25 22.40
CA LYS A 69 -25.57 4.50 23.68
C LYS A 69 -25.14 5.85 24.26
N ASN A 70 -23.83 6.10 24.27
CA ASN A 70 -23.25 7.37 24.74
C ASN A 70 -23.53 8.56 23.81
N ILE A 71 -24.04 8.37 22.60
CA ILE A 71 -24.45 9.44 21.68
C ILE A 71 -25.93 9.77 21.88
N LEU A 72 -26.75 8.73 22.07
CA LEU A 72 -28.20 8.86 22.22
C LEU A 72 -28.62 9.22 23.65
N ASP A 73 -27.69 9.27 24.60
CA ASP A 73 -27.94 9.74 25.95
C ASP A 73 -28.34 11.22 25.96
N GLN A 74 -29.36 11.56 26.75
CA GLN A 74 -30.02 12.88 26.78
C GLN A 74 -29.12 13.99 27.35
N GLU A 75 -28.02 13.63 27.99
CA GLU A 75 -27.04 14.56 28.53
C GLU A 75 -26.05 15.09 27.48
N ASN A 76 -26.07 14.57 26.26
CA ASN A 76 -25.18 15.04 25.19
C ASN A 76 -25.66 16.35 24.57
N THR A 77 -24.72 17.27 24.37
CA THR A 77 -24.96 18.48 23.59
C THR A 77 -24.79 18.19 22.09
N VAL A 78 -25.35 19.05 21.25
CA VAL A 78 -25.12 18.97 19.79
C VAL A 78 -23.63 19.08 19.47
N ASP A 79 -22.88 19.82 20.29
CA ASP A 79 -21.44 20.01 20.12
C ASP A 79 -20.65 18.72 20.37
N THR A 80 -20.95 17.95 21.44
CA THR A 80 -20.25 16.68 21.70
C THR A 80 -20.55 15.63 20.63
N LEU A 81 -21.74 15.65 20.03
CA LEU A 81 -22.07 14.81 18.89
C LEU A 81 -21.25 15.18 17.65
N ASN A 82 -21.17 16.48 17.33
CA ASN A 82 -20.39 16.96 16.18
C ASN A 82 -18.90 16.59 16.31
N GLU A 83 -18.33 16.72 17.51
CA GLU A 83 -16.95 16.32 17.78
C GLU A 83 -16.72 14.83 17.52
N LYS A 84 -17.61 13.95 18.01
CA LYS A 84 -17.52 12.49 17.78
C LYS A 84 -17.63 12.14 16.30
N VAL A 85 -18.53 12.80 15.56
CA VAL A 85 -18.70 12.58 14.12
C VAL A 85 -17.48 13.06 13.33
N GLU A 86 -16.91 14.21 13.68
CA GLU A 86 -15.70 14.73 13.03
C GLU A 86 -14.50 13.81 13.28
N GLN A 87 -14.31 13.33 14.52
CA GLN A 87 -13.29 12.33 14.83
C GLN A 87 -13.47 11.07 13.97
N LYS A 88 -14.71 10.58 13.84
CA LYS A 88 -14.99 9.40 13.01
C LYS A 88 -14.71 9.63 11.54
N TYR A 89 -15.00 10.83 11.04
CA TYR A 89 -14.68 11.23 9.68
C TYR A 89 -13.16 11.22 9.43
N LEU A 90 -12.37 11.78 10.35
CA LEU A 90 -10.91 11.80 10.26
C LEU A 90 -10.32 10.37 10.31
N GLU A 91 -10.83 9.50 11.17
CA GLU A 91 -10.46 8.08 11.23
C GLU A 91 -10.69 7.38 9.89
N LEU A 92 -11.91 7.47 9.36
CA LEU A 92 -12.27 6.83 8.08
C LEU A 92 -11.49 7.42 6.90
N SER A 93 -11.19 8.72 6.93
CA SER A 93 -10.37 9.37 5.91
C SER A 93 -8.92 8.86 5.95
N ALA A 94 -8.36 8.63 7.14
CA ALA A 94 -7.03 8.03 7.29
C ALA A 94 -7.02 6.57 6.83
N GLU A 95 -8.06 5.80 7.16
CA GLU A 95 -8.22 4.42 6.68
C GLU A 95 -8.32 4.36 5.15
N LYS A 96 -9.15 5.22 4.54
CA LYS A 96 -9.25 5.35 3.09
C LYS A 96 -7.88 5.58 2.44
N LYS A 97 -7.10 6.53 2.97
CA LYS A 97 -5.76 6.80 2.47
C LYS A 97 -4.85 5.56 2.55
N SER A 98 -4.89 4.83 3.67
CA SER A 98 -4.13 3.59 3.83
C SER A 98 -4.55 2.49 2.85
N ILE A 99 -5.86 2.36 2.57
CA ILE A 99 -6.38 1.40 1.58
C ILE A 99 -5.90 1.78 0.17
N GLU A 100 -5.98 3.06 -0.20
CA GLU A 100 -5.50 3.56 -1.49
C GLU A 100 -3.99 3.30 -1.70
N GLU A 101 -3.17 3.46 -0.65
CA GLU A 101 -1.75 3.13 -0.66
C GLU A 101 -1.52 1.63 -0.89
N LYS A 102 -2.24 0.75 -0.18
CA LYS A 102 -2.16 -0.71 -0.36
C LYS A 102 -2.56 -1.14 -1.77
N MET A 103 -3.64 -0.57 -2.31
CA MET A 103 -4.10 -0.86 -3.68
C MET A 103 -3.04 -0.49 -4.72
N ARG A 104 -2.36 0.64 -4.52
CA ARG A 104 -1.26 1.09 -5.40
C ARG A 104 -0.09 0.12 -5.38
N LEU A 105 0.30 -0.35 -4.20
CA LEU A 105 1.37 -1.36 -4.05
C LEU A 105 1.00 -2.69 -4.72
N ILE A 106 -0.24 -3.16 -4.55
CA ILE A 106 -0.74 -4.37 -5.21
C ILE A 106 -0.71 -4.20 -6.73
N GLN A 107 -1.12 -3.05 -7.24
CA GLN A 107 -1.10 -2.77 -8.68
C GLN A 107 0.33 -2.77 -9.22
N SER A 108 1.27 -2.11 -8.53
CA SER A 108 2.69 -2.14 -8.89
C SER A 108 3.26 -3.56 -8.88
N PHE A 109 2.89 -4.38 -7.89
CA PHE A 109 3.35 -5.77 -7.80
C PHE A 109 2.80 -6.61 -8.95
N LYS A 110 1.53 -6.41 -9.35
CA LYS A 110 0.95 -7.10 -10.51
C LYS A 110 1.66 -6.75 -11.81
N GLU A 111 1.99 -5.48 -12.00
CA GLU A 111 2.70 -4.99 -13.19
C GLU A 111 4.09 -5.64 -13.31
N THR A 112 4.85 -5.68 -12.23
CA THR A 112 6.19 -6.28 -12.26
C THR A 112 6.16 -7.80 -12.42
N ASN A 113 5.19 -8.49 -11.81
CA ASN A 113 4.96 -9.92 -12.05
C ASN A 113 4.63 -10.20 -13.51
N HIS A 114 3.83 -9.35 -14.14
CA HIS A 114 3.51 -9.51 -15.56
C HIS A 114 4.74 -9.38 -16.45
N ILE A 115 5.62 -8.41 -16.15
CA ILE A 115 6.92 -8.26 -16.83
C ILE A 115 7.74 -9.54 -16.66
N TYR A 116 7.87 -10.06 -15.43
CA TYR A 116 8.59 -11.30 -15.17
C TYR A 116 8.03 -12.48 -15.99
N GLN A 117 6.71 -12.70 -15.97
CA GLN A 117 6.06 -13.78 -16.73
C GLN A 117 6.32 -13.69 -18.24
N GLN A 118 6.35 -12.48 -18.80
CA GLN A 118 6.57 -12.29 -20.25
C GLN A 118 8.05 -12.38 -20.63
N LYS A 119 8.93 -11.81 -19.81
CA LYS A 119 10.34 -11.56 -20.17
C LYS A 119 11.31 -12.63 -19.67
N SER A 120 10.95 -13.41 -18.65
CA SER A 120 11.78 -14.55 -18.20
C SER A 120 11.95 -15.62 -19.28
N GLN A 121 10.91 -15.87 -20.10
CA GLN A 121 10.99 -16.87 -21.16
C GLN A 121 11.73 -16.38 -22.41
N GLN A 122 11.82 -15.06 -22.62
CA GLN A 122 12.43 -14.45 -23.78
C GLN A 122 13.09 -13.13 -23.39
N LYS A 123 14.39 -13.20 -23.03
CA LYS A 123 15.31 -12.07 -22.74
C LYS A 123 15.46 -11.16 -23.96
N SER A 124 14.39 -10.44 -24.30
CA SER A 124 14.31 -9.59 -25.48
C SER A 124 14.76 -8.19 -25.13
N PHE A 125 15.77 -7.73 -25.85
CA PHE A 125 16.10 -6.31 -25.92
C PHE A 125 14.88 -5.53 -26.41
N GLU A 126 14.55 -4.46 -25.71
CA GLU A 126 13.45 -3.59 -26.08
C GLU A 126 13.81 -2.12 -25.89
N VAL A 127 13.18 -1.27 -26.70
CA VAL A 127 13.30 0.17 -26.55
C VAL A 127 11.90 0.73 -26.36
N THR A 128 11.64 1.34 -25.22
CA THR A 128 10.30 1.83 -24.87
C THR A 128 10.35 3.12 -24.05
N ILE A 129 9.25 3.86 -24.03
CA ILE A 129 9.12 5.05 -23.21
C ILE A 129 8.64 4.63 -21.82
N LEU A 130 9.46 4.89 -20.81
CA LEU A 130 9.07 4.71 -19.42
C LEU A 130 8.50 6.02 -18.87
N PRO A 131 7.47 5.96 -18.00
CA PRO A 131 6.94 7.15 -17.36
C PRO A 131 7.96 7.76 -16.40
N LYS A 132 7.67 9.00 -15.96
CA LYS A 132 8.38 9.64 -14.85
C LYS A 132 8.24 8.73 -13.62
N ARG A 133 9.35 8.45 -12.93
CA ARG A 133 9.39 7.62 -11.71
C ARG A 133 10.14 8.38 -10.62
N ASP A 134 9.48 8.56 -9.48
CA ASP A 134 10.08 9.18 -8.31
C ASP A 134 10.78 8.11 -7.46
N ILE A 135 11.97 8.43 -6.96
CA ILE A 135 12.81 7.48 -6.22
C ILE A 135 13.44 8.15 -4.99
N LEU A 136 13.73 7.34 -3.97
CA LEU A 136 14.62 7.71 -2.88
C LEU A 136 15.95 6.99 -3.05
N THR A 137 17.04 7.75 -3.05
CA THR A 137 18.39 7.20 -3.17
C THR A 137 19.03 6.97 -1.80
N PHE A 138 19.96 6.03 -1.76
CA PHE A 138 20.74 5.71 -0.58
C PHE A 138 22.19 5.41 -0.99
N PRO A 139 23.15 6.26 -0.59
CA PRO A 139 24.54 6.01 -0.87
C PRO A 139 25.04 4.81 -0.06
N ILE A 140 25.89 4.01 -0.67
CA ILE A 140 26.52 2.84 -0.04
C ILE A 140 28.04 3.00 -0.09
N SER A 141 28.73 2.48 0.92
CA SER A 141 30.16 2.69 1.10
C SER A 141 31.04 1.85 0.17
N LYS A 142 30.49 0.82 -0.46
CA LYS A 142 31.21 -0.13 -1.31
C LYS A 142 30.51 -0.24 -2.67
N ASN A 143 31.27 -0.53 -3.71
CA ASN A 143 30.75 -0.80 -5.04
C ASN A 143 29.97 -2.12 -5.05
N ILE A 144 28.74 -2.10 -5.59
CA ILE A 144 27.84 -3.27 -5.63
C ILE A 144 28.50 -4.46 -6.33
N TYR A 145 29.23 -4.23 -7.43
CA TYR A 145 29.86 -5.30 -8.20
C TYR A 145 31.08 -5.95 -7.51
N GLU A 146 31.50 -5.42 -6.36
CA GLU A 146 32.57 -5.95 -5.52
C GLU A 146 32.05 -6.61 -4.23
N MET A 147 30.73 -6.62 -4.03
CA MET A 147 30.10 -7.18 -2.82
C MET A 147 29.88 -8.68 -2.94
N ASP A 148 30.06 -9.40 -1.83
CA ASP A 148 29.43 -10.71 -1.68
C ASP A 148 27.95 -10.58 -1.24
N LEU A 149 27.25 -11.71 -1.18
CA LEU A 149 25.83 -11.75 -0.81
C LEU A 149 25.55 -11.21 0.60
N LEU A 150 26.48 -11.41 1.55
CA LEU A 150 26.32 -10.95 2.92
C LEU A 150 26.48 -9.43 3.00
N GLU A 151 27.52 -8.89 2.36
CA GLU A 151 27.76 -7.47 2.27
C GLU A 151 26.59 -6.75 1.59
N TYR A 152 26.09 -7.30 0.48
CA TYR A 152 24.90 -6.78 -0.20
C TYR A 152 23.68 -6.76 0.73
N GLU A 153 23.42 -7.86 1.44
CA GLU A 153 22.29 -7.94 2.39
C GLU A 153 22.42 -6.91 3.52
N LEU A 154 23.62 -6.72 4.08
CA LEU A 154 23.85 -5.74 5.13
C LEU A 154 23.58 -4.31 4.66
N HIS A 155 23.96 -3.95 3.43
CA HIS A 155 23.63 -2.64 2.85
C HIS A 155 22.11 -2.48 2.62
N LEU A 156 21.42 -3.55 2.18
CA LEU A 156 19.95 -3.54 2.12
C LEU A 156 19.30 -3.31 3.50
N ARG A 157 19.87 -3.87 4.57
CA ARG A 157 19.38 -3.63 5.94
C ARG A 157 19.62 -2.20 6.39
N GLN A 158 20.79 -1.63 6.11
CA GLN A 158 21.10 -0.22 6.40
C GLN A 158 20.17 0.73 5.66
N PHE A 159 19.93 0.49 4.37
CA PHE A 159 18.98 1.27 3.59
C PHE A 159 17.58 1.18 4.21
N LYS A 160 17.10 -0.02 4.53
CA LYS A 160 15.80 -0.20 5.19
C LYS A 160 15.72 0.53 6.55
N GLN A 161 16.78 0.52 7.35
CA GLN A 161 16.83 1.26 8.62
C GLN A 161 16.76 2.77 8.41
N SER A 162 17.40 3.29 7.35
CA SER A 162 17.30 4.72 7.01
C SER A 162 15.87 5.16 6.70
N LEU A 163 15.06 4.29 6.07
CA LEU A 163 13.64 4.56 5.81
C LEU A 163 12.86 4.70 7.13
N VAL A 164 13.10 3.80 8.08
CA VAL A 164 12.46 3.84 9.40
C VAL A 164 12.80 5.13 10.15
N ALA A 165 14.06 5.57 10.09
CA ALA A 165 14.50 6.82 10.72
C ALA A 165 13.77 8.06 10.15
N HIS A 166 13.32 7.99 8.90
CA HIS A 166 12.53 9.05 8.24
C HIS A 166 11.01 8.82 8.33
N HIS A 167 10.55 7.91 9.20
CA HIS A 167 9.14 7.54 9.35
C HIS A 167 8.49 7.01 8.07
N ILE A 168 9.29 6.46 7.15
CA ILE A 168 8.80 5.84 5.92
C ILE A 168 8.43 4.38 6.25
N PRO A 169 7.20 3.95 5.91
CA PRO A 169 6.77 2.59 6.18
C PRO A 169 7.66 1.54 5.51
N VAL A 170 8.10 0.55 6.29
CA VAL A 170 9.03 -0.50 5.84
C VAL A 170 8.55 -1.34 4.66
N TYR A 171 7.23 -1.39 4.41
CA TYR A 171 6.67 -2.10 3.26
C TYR A 171 6.98 -1.41 1.92
N GLN A 172 7.40 -0.13 1.94
CA GLN A 172 7.89 0.57 0.75
C GLN A 172 9.29 0.09 0.34
N PHE A 173 9.99 -0.67 1.20
CA PHE A 173 11.25 -1.30 0.85
C PHE A 173 11.03 -2.53 -0.04
N ASN A 174 10.85 -2.28 -1.33
CA ASN A 174 10.70 -3.27 -2.39
C ASN A 174 11.32 -2.75 -3.68
N ARG A 175 11.54 -3.64 -4.66
CA ARG A 175 12.10 -3.30 -5.98
C ARG A 175 13.36 -2.45 -5.88
N VAL A 176 14.25 -2.84 -4.98
CA VAL A 176 15.50 -2.13 -4.78
C VAL A 176 16.28 -2.17 -6.08
N GLY A 177 16.78 -1.01 -6.49
CA GLY A 177 17.61 -0.88 -7.66
C GLY A 177 18.95 -0.23 -7.32
N SER A 178 19.81 -0.13 -8.33
CA SER A 178 21.07 0.59 -8.25
C SER A 178 21.27 1.52 -9.44
N ILE A 179 22.12 2.52 -9.26
CA ILE A 179 22.42 3.53 -10.28
C ILE A 179 23.93 3.56 -10.51
N MET A 180 24.32 3.35 -11.77
CA MET A 180 25.68 3.55 -12.25
C MET A 180 25.73 4.77 -13.15
N ALA A 181 26.69 5.66 -12.88
CA ALA A 181 26.83 6.91 -13.61
C ALA A 181 26.99 6.67 -15.12
N GLN A 182 26.45 7.58 -15.93
CA GLN A 182 26.53 7.50 -17.39
C GLN A 182 27.97 7.29 -17.91
N GLU A 183 28.94 8.01 -17.33
CA GLU A 183 30.33 7.93 -17.78
C GLU A 183 30.93 6.55 -17.49
N ASN A 184 30.67 6.01 -16.29
CA ASN A 184 31.08 4.67 -15.89
C ASN A 184 30.52 3.61 -16.85
N PHE A 185 29.21 3.68 -17.17
CA PHE A 185 28.59 2.78 -18.14
C PHE A 185 29.22 2.88 -19.54
N ARG A 186 29.53 4.11 -20.00
CA ARG A 186 30.17 4.34 -21.30
C ARG A 186 31.59 3.76 -21.36
N GLN A 187 32.35 3.92 -20.29
CA GLN A 187 33.74 3.48 -20.18
C GLN A 187 33.91 2.01 -19.76
N GLU A 188 32.82 1.31 -19.44
CA GLU A 188 32.84 -0.07 -18.90
C GLU A 188 33.47 -0.17 -17.51
N GLU A 189 33.46 0.93 -16.78
CA GLU A 189 33.84 0.96 -15.37
C GLU A 189 32.63 0.53 -14.54
N LEU A 190 32.63 -0.72 -14.08
CA LEU A 190 31.57 -1.27 -13.24
C LEU A 190 31.64 -0.70 -11.82
N ASP A 191 31.16 0.53 -11.61
CA ASP A 191 31.07 1.18 -10.29
C ASP A 191 29.66 1.73 -10.05
N SER A 192 28.95 1.10 -9.11
CA SER A 192 27.60 1.48 -8.67
C SER A 192 27.56 1.55 -7.14
N ARG A 193 27.42 2.78 -6.61
CA ARG A 193 27.46 3.08 -5.17
C ARG A 193 26.21 3.79 -4.65
N THR A 194 25.11 3.67 -5.39
CA THR A 194 23.82 4.24 -5.01
C THR A 194 22.75 3.19 -5.18
N MET A 195 22.08 2.82 -4.08
CA MET A 195 20.83 2.06 -4.12
C MET A 195 19.64 3.02 -4.20
N PHE A 196 18.49 2.54 -4.67
CA PHE A 196 17.25 3.31 -4.60
C PHE A 196 16.02 2.42 -4.41
N ILE A 197 14.93 3.03 -3.99
CA ILE A 197 13.58 2.46 -4.08
C ILE A 197 12.65 3.43 -4.81
N PHE A 198 11.61 2.91 -5.45
CA PHE A 198 10.54 3.74 -5.97
C PHE A 198 9.69 4.30 -4.84
N CYS A 199 9.27 5.56 -4.98
CA CYS A 199 8.50 6.24 -3.97
C CYS A 199 7.41 7.13 -4.58
N ASP A 200 6.55 7.65 -3.72
CA ASP A 200 5.50 8.58 -4.10
C ASP A 200 5.96 10.04 -3.94
N LYS A 201 5.38 10.91 -4.76
CA LYS A 201 5.67 12.35 -4.79
C LYS A 201 5.53 13.06 -3.43
N HIS A 202 4.76 12.54 -2.47
CA HIS A 202 4.65 13.16 -1.15
C HIS A 202 5.97 13.17 -0.37
N LEU A 203 6.94 12.33 -0.76
CA LEU A 203 8.30 12.30 -0.21
C LEU A 203 9.26 13.27 -0.90
N SER A 204 8.78 14.16 -1.80
CA SER A 204 9.62 15.12 -2.52
C SER A 204 10.29 16.19 -1.65
N HIS A 205 9.98 16.21 -0.36
CA HIS A 205 10.60 17.10 0.62
C HIS A 205 11.90 16.54 1.21
N LEU A 206 12.20 15.25 0.99
CA LEU A 206 13.41 14.61 1.46
C LEU A 206 14.60 14.94 0.55
N GLU A 207 15.78 15.15 1.12
CA GLU A 207 16.98 15.54 0.38
C GLU A 207 17.47 14.47 -0.61
N ASN A 208 17.26 13.19 -0.28
CA ASN A 208 17.61 12.04 -1.12
C ASN A 208 16.50 11.66 -2.11
N PHE A 209 15.50 12.52 -2.30
CA PHE A 209 14.49 12.36 -3.33
C PHE A 209 15.03 12.81 -4.68
N THR A 210 14.82 11.99 -5.71
CA THR A 210 15.08 12.37 -7.09
C THR A 210 14.07 11.73 -8.03
N THR A 211 14.17 12.06 -9.31
CA THR A 211 13.25 11.62 -10.35
C THR A 211 14.02 11.03 -11.52
N LEU A 212 13.63 9.82 -11.93
CA LEU A 212 13.93 9.30 -13.27
C LEU A 212 12.93 9.90 -14.27
N PRO A 213 13.39 10.67 -15.27
CA PRO A 213 12.50 11.39 -16.16
C PRO A 213 11.73 10.46 -17.09
N ARG A 214 10.59 10.93 -17.61
CA ARG A 214 9.89 10.27 -18.71
C ARG A 214 10.74 10.41 -19.97
N GLN A 215 11.25 9.30 -20.48
CA GLN A 215 12.06 9.25 -21.70
C GLN A 215 12.10 7.84 -22.27
N GLN A 216 12.78 7.70 -23.40
CA GLN A 216 13.02 6.42 -24.04
C GLN A 216 14.18 5.70 -23.34
N TYR A 217 13.99 4.43 -23.03
CA TYR A 217 14.98 3.56 -22.42
C TYR A 217 15.21 2.36 -23.33
N ALA A 218 16.49 2.00 -23.51
CA ALA A 218 16.88 0.68 -23.94
C ALA A 218 16.91 -0.25 -22.72
N ILE A 219 16.31 -1.42 -22.85
CA ILE A 219 16.06 -2.34 -21.74
C ILE A 219 16.54 -3.73 -22.13
N HIS A 220 17.21 -4.38 -21.18
CA HIS A 220 17.60 -5.77 -21.21
C HIS A 220 17.32 -6.44 -19.86
N TYR A 221 17.31 -7.76 -19.81
CA TYR A 221 16.88 -8.51 -18.61
C TYR A 221 17.86 -9.64 -18.28
N CYS A 222 18.08 -9.88 -16.98
CA CYS A 222 18.83 -11.03 -16.47
C CYS A 222 18.15 -11.67 -15.25
N GLU A 223 18.50 -12.93 -14.96
CA GLU A 223 17.84 -13.76 -13.93
C GLU A 223 18.59 -13.78 -12.60
N ALA A 224 19.79 -13.21 -12.56
CA ALA A 224 20.63 -13.23 -11.36
C ALA A 224 21.54 -12.02 -11.31
N PHE A 225 21.92 -11.67 -10.08
CA PHE A 225 22.86 -10.58 -9.82
C PHE A 225 24.24 -10.88 -10.42
N GLU A 226 24.67 -12.14 -10.36
CA GLU A 226 25.95 -12.61 -10.90
C GLU A 226 26.01 -12.50 -12.43
N GLU A 227 24.86 -12.59 -13.11
CA GLU A 227 24.77 -12.43 -14.57
C GLU A 227 24.86 -10.97 -15.01
N GLU A 228 24.49 -10.01 -14.15
CA GLU A 228 24.32 -8.60 -14.52
C GLU A 228 25.57 -8.02 -15.20
N THR A 229 26.75 -8.29 -14.65
CA THR A 229 28.02 -7.76 -15.20
C THR A 229 28.27 -8.21 -16.64
N SER A 230 27.98 -9.47 -16.95
CA SER A 230 28.10 -10.00 -18.32
C SER A 230 27.01 -9.47 -19.26
N GLU A 231 25.80 -9.29 -18.74
CA GLU A 231 24.64 -8.81 -19.49
C GLU A 231 24.71 -7.29 -19.76
N ILE A 232 25.49 -6.52 -18.97
CA ILE A 232 25.80 -5.11 -19.24
C ILE A 232 26.53 -4.99 -20.57
N LEU A 233 27.51 -5.87 -20.82
CA LEU A 233 28.27 -5.87 -22.07
C LEU A 233 27.38 -6.25 -23.27
N VAL A 234 26.45 -7.19 -23.07
CA VAL A 234 25.44 -7.55 -24.08
C VAL A 234 24.55 -6.36 -24.41
N LEU A 235 24.05 -5.66 -23.39
CA LEU A 235 23.24 -4.45 -23.56
C LEU A 235 24.01 -3.37 -24.35
N LYS A 236 25.28 -3.12 -24.01
CA LYS A 236 26.12 -2.16 -24.75
C LYS A 236 26.26 -2.53 -26.22
N LYS A 237 26.56 -3.79 -26.52
CA LYS A 237 26.65 -4.28 -27.90
C LYS A 237 25.35 -4.07 -28.68
N MET A 238 24.20 -4.32 -28.05
CA MET A 238 22.89 -4.11 -28.67
C MET A 238 22.57 -2.63 -28.94
N LEU A 239 23.06 -1.71 -28.09
CA LEU A 239 22.97 -0.27 -28.34
C LEU A 239 23.77 0.13 -29.58
N GLU A 240 25.01 -0.36 -29.69
CA GLU A 240 25.91 -0.10 -30.82
C GLU A 240 25.34 -0.63 -32.13
N GLU A 241 24.89 -1.89 -32.16
CA GLU A 241 24.28 -2.53 -33.33
C GLU A 241 23.06 -1.76 -33.86
N ARG A 242 22.39 -1.00 -32.99
CA ARG A 242 21.18 -0.22 -33.31
C ARG A 242 21.43 1.28 -33.43
N ASN A 243 22.68 1.73 -33.30
CA ASN A 243 23.08 3.14 -33.31
C ASN A 243 22.32 4.00 -32.27
N LEU A 244 22.02 3.43 -31.09
CA LEU A 244 21.35 4.14 -30.00
C LEU A 244 22.38 4.83 -29.11
N GLN A 245 22.16 6.11 -28.81
CA GLN A 245 23.09 6.89 -27.98
C GLN A 245 22.63 6.95 -26.52
N VAL A 246 23.52 6.60 -25.60
CA VAL A 246 23.26 6.68 -24.15
C VAL A 246 23.03 8.14 -23.73
N ALA A 247 21.88 8.40 -23.10
CA ALA A 247 21.38 9.72 -22.72
C ALA A 247 21.39 10.01 -21.20
N GLY A 248 21.84 9.06 -20.37
CA GLY A 248 21.91 9.24 -18.92
C GLY A 248 22.40 7.99 -18.19
N ASP A 249 22.20 7.97 -16.88
CA ASP A 249 22.68 6.91 -16.00
C ASP A 249 22.08 5.53 -16.31
N TYR A 250 22.89 4.49 -16.12
CA TYR A 250 22.41 3.11 -16.11
C TYR A 250 21.65 2.84 -14.82
N ILE A 251 20.49 2.20 -14.96
CA ILE A 251 19.62 1.85 -13.84
C ILE A 251 19.44 0.33 -13.85
N CYS A 252 19.79 -0.30 -12.73
CA CYS A 252 19.45 -1.69 -12.45
C CYS A 252 18.25 -1.71 -11.52
N GLU A 253 17.25 -2.53 -11.84
CA GLU A 253 16.01 -2.62 -11.06
C GLU A 253 15.62 -4.07 -10.85
N VAL A 254 15.45 -4.48 -9.58
CA VAL A 254 14.83 -5.76 -9.25
C VAL A 254 13.33 -5.67 -9.51
N VAL A 255 12.87 -6.32 -10.59
CA VAL A 255 11.46 -6.32 -11.01
C VAL A 255 10.68 -7.38 -10.24
N TYR A 256 11.27 -8.56 -10.08
CA TYR A 256 10.66 -9.65 -9.33
C TYR A 256 11.66 -10.19 -8.33
N GLU A 257 11.19 -10.41 -7.12
CA GLU A 257 11.93 -11.08 -6.06
C GLU A 257 10.97 -11.78 -5.12
N ILE A 258 11.00 -13.11 -5.12
CA ILE A 258 10.31 -13.92 -4.14
C ILE A 258 11.31 -14.96 -3.61
N PRO A 259 11.74 -14.86 -2.35
CA PRO A 259 12.64 -15.85 -1.77
C PRO A 259 11.92 -17.20 -1.62
N HIS A 260 12.64 -18.29 -1.84
CA HIS A 260 12.15 -19.63 -1.50
C HIS A 260 12.40 -19.89 -0.01
N SER A 261 11.39 -20.35 0.73
CA SER A 261 11.49 -20.54 2.20
C SER A 261 12.62 -21.46 2.66
N ASN A 262 13.12 -22.34 1.77
CA ASN A 262 14.09 -23.38 2.08
C ASN A 262 15.45 -23.16 1.40
N GLN A 263 15.65 -22.03 0.72
CA GLN A 263 16.93 -21.69 0.08
C GLN A 263 17.32 -20.27 0.47
N LEU A 264 18.58 -20.09 0.90
CA LEU A 264 19.15 -18.78 1.22
C LEU A 264 19.53 -17.98 -0.05
N SER A 265 18.91 -18.29 -1.20
CA SER A 265 19.11 -17.59 -2.45
C SER A 265 17.93 -16.65 -2.73
N ARG A 266 18.25 -15.48 -3.27
CA ARG A 266 17.25 -14.52 -3.77
C ARG A 266 16.94 -14.90 -5.22
N ASN A 267 15.72 -15.36 -5.48
CA ASN A 267 15.26 -15.60 -6.85
C ASN A 267 14.82 -14.25 -7.43
N MET A 268 15.71 -13.63 -8.19
CA MET A 268 15.53 -12.28 -8.73
C MET A 268 15.23 -12.32 -10.23
N PHE A 269 14.59 -11.26 -10.70
CA PHE A 269 14.58 -10.93 -12.12
C PHE A 269 14.84 -9.44 -12.25
N ILE A 270 15.90 -9.12 -12.99
CA ILE A 270 16.47 -7.79 -13.03
C ILE A 270 16.18 -7.17 -14.38
N ARG A 271 15.72 -5.92 -14.34
CA ARG A 271 15.60 -5.04 -15.51
C ARG A 271 16.77 -4.07 -15.52
N MET A 272 17.61 -4.25 -16.52
CA MET A 272 18.72 -3.38 -16.86
C MET A 272 18.20 -2.34 -17.84
N GLN A 273 18.36 -1.05 -17.55
CA GLN A 273 17.80 -0.01 -18.40
C GLN A 273 18.73 1.20 -18.47
N VAL A 274 18.86 1.77 -19.66
CA VAL A 274 19.64 2.99 -19.87
C VAL A 274 18.86 3.95 -20.76
N PRO A 275 18.81 5.25 -20.43
CA PRO A 275 18.21 6.26 -21.29
C PRO A 275 18.88 6.31 -22.66
N VAL A 276 18.11 6.48 -23.73
CA VAL A 276 18.65 6.61 -25.09
C VAL A 276 18.01 7.73 -25.90
N PHE A 277 18.74 8.24 -26.89
CA PHE A 277 18.27 9.08 -28.00
C PHE A 277 18.14 8.27 -29.29
#